data_AF-A0A496Z6D7-F1
#
_entry.id   AF-A0A496Z6D7-F1
#
_cell.length_a   1.000
_cell.length_b   1.000
_cell.length_c   1.000
_cell.angle_alpha   90.00
_cell.angle_beta   90.00
_cell.angle_gamma   90.00
#
_symmetry.space_group_name_H-M   'P 1'
#
loop_
_entity.id
_entity.type
_entity.pdbx_description
1 polymer ?
#
loop_
_entity_poly.entity_id
_entity_poly.type
_entity_poly.pdbx_seq_one_letter_code
_entity_poly.pdbx_strand_id
1 'polypeptide(L)' 'MDKHVFAVERLENFIESVLVGLGVTTDHARICSQRMIEADLRGMHGHGIFRLPPYCQRIEAGGYNLRPDI' A
#
# COMPACT_ATOMS: atom_id res chain seq x y z
N MET A 1 -18.91 -18.00 1.92
CA MET A 1 -18.17 -16.75 2.13
C MET A 1 -18.27 -15.98 0.83
N ASP A 2 -18.92 -14.82 0.83
CA ASP A 2 -19.00 -14.00 -0.38
C ASP A 2 -17.61 -13.50 -0.74
N LYS A 3 -17.21 -13.77 -1.99
CA LYS A 3 -15.95 -13.29 -2.55
C LYS A 3 -16.24 -12.00 -3.31
N HIS A 4 -15.63 -10.91 -2.88
CA HIS A 4 -15.62 -9.67 -3.65
C HIS A 4 -14.41 -9.68 -4.58
N VAL A 5 -14.65 -9.41 -5.86
CA VAL A 5 -13.60 -9.25 -6.87
C VAL A 5 -13.48 -7.76 -7.17
N PHE A 6 -12.25 -7.26 -7.11
CA PHE A 6 -11.93 -5.88 -7.44
C PHE A 6 -10.93 -5.86 -8.59
N ALA A 7 -11.03 -4.85 -9.47
CA ALA A 7 -10.00 -4.59 -10.46
C ALA A 7 -8.67 -4.24 -9.76
N VAL A 8 -7.56 -4.67 -10.34
CA VAL A 8 -6.20 -4.45 -9.80
C VAL A 8 -5.95 -2.95 -9.62
N GLU A 9 -6.24 -2.17 -10.65
CA GLU A 9 -6.02 -0.73 -10.68
C GLU A 9 -6.84 -0.02 -9.59
N ARG A 10 -8.03 -0.55 -9.27
CA ARG A 10 -8.86 0.01 -8.19
C ARG A 10 -8.20 -0.15 -6.83
N LEU A 11 -7.58 -1.30 -6.57
CA LEU A 11 -6.90 -1.56 -5.30
C LEU A 11 -5.57 -0.81 -5.21
N GLU A 12 -4.82 -0.73 -6.32
CA GLU A 12 -3.59 0.07 -6.38
C GLU A 12 -3.87 1.55 -6.11
N ASN A 13 -4.88 2.14 -6.77
CA ASN A 13 -5.29 3.53 -6.57
C ASN A 13 -5.78 3.78 -5.14
N PHE A 14 -6.48 2.83 -4.54
CA PHE A 14 -6.91 2.92 -3.15
C PHE A 14 -5.69 2.99 -2.21
N ILE A 15 -4.75 2.06 -2.33
CA ILE A 15 -3.53 2.04 -1.50
C ILE A 15 -2.71 3.33 -1.71
N GLU A 16 -2.52 3.74 -2.97
CA GLU A 16 -1.79 4.96 -3.31
C GLU A 16 -2.42 6.19 -2.64
N SER A 17 -3.75 6.35 -2.73
CA SER A 17 -4.47 7.47 -2.11
C SER A 17 -4.32 7.51 -0.58
N VAL A 18 -4.32 6.35 0.07
CA VAL A 18 -4.14 6.24 1.52
C VAL A 18 -2.72 6.68 1.91
N LEU A 19 -1.70 6.18 1.21
CA LEU A 19 -0.30 6.52 1.49
C LEU A 19 0.00 7.99 1.22
N VAL A 20 -0.52 8.55 0.12
CA VAL A 20 -0.42 9.98 -0.19
C VAL A 20 -1.10 10.83 0.89
N GLY A 21 -2.27 10.41 1.38
CA GLY A 21 -2.96 11.07 2.49
C GLY A 21 -2.14 11.11 3.79
N LEU A 22 -1.20 10.19 3.96
CA LEU A 22 -0.26 10.14 5.10
C LEU A 22 1.06 10.87 4.83
N GLY A 23 1.20 11.56 3.69
CA GLY A 23 2.37 12.37 3.36
C GLY A 23 3.49 11.62 2.62
N VAL A 24 3.27 10.39 2.19
CA VAL A 24 4.16 9.68 1.25
C VAL A 24 4.11 10.38 -0.11
N THR A 25 5.25 10.52 -0.79
CA THR A 25 5.26 11.08 -2.15
C THR A 25 4.47 10.19 -3.11
N THR A 26 3.84 10.78 -4.12
CA THR A 26 3.04 10.03 -5.11
C THR A 26 3.83 8.90 -5.77
N ASP A 27 5.10 9.13 -6.11
CA ASP A 27 5.93 8.10 -6.74
C ASP A 27 6.25 6.93 -5.81
N HIS A 28 6.55 7.19 -4.53
CA HIS A 28 6.76 6.11 -3.55
C HIS A 28 5.45 5.37 -3.25
N ALA A 29 4.33 6.10 -3.12
CA ALA A 29 3.02 5.52 -2.89
C ALA A 29 2.60 4.59 -4.03
N ARG A 30 2.84 4.99 -5.29
CA ARG A 30 2.60 4.18 -6.49
C ARG A 30 3.43 2.89 -6.50
N ILE A 31 4.70 2.97 -6.14
CA ILE A 31 5.57 1.77 -6.07
C ILE A 31 5.05 0.83 -4.97
N CYS A 32 4.75 1.35 -3.78
CA CYS A 32 4.22 0.55 -2.68
C CYS A 32 2.88 -0.12 -3.02
N SER A 33 1.95 0.59 -3.66
CA SER A 33 0.65 0.05 -4.05
C SER A 33 0.79 -1.10 -5.05
N GLN A 34 1.58 -0.92 -6.10
CA GLN A 34 1.88 -1.95 -7.09
C GLN A 34 2.51 -3.19 -6.45
N ARG A 35 3.48 -3.01 -5.53
CA ARG A 35 4.13 -4.15 -4.85
C ARG A 35 3.18 -4.91 -3.92
N MET A 36 2.29 -4.23 -3.20
CA MET A 36 1.26 -4.91 -2.39
C MET A 36 0.32 -5.72 -3.26
N ILE A 37 -0.22 -5.14 -4.33
CA ILE A 37 -1.19 -5.85 -5.17
C ILE A 37 -0.54 -6.99 -5.95
N GLU A 38 0.70 -6.82 -6.40
CA GLU A 38 1.48 -7.91 -6.98
C GLU A 38 1.67 -9.07 -5.99
N ALA A 39 1.88 -8.80 -4.70
CA ALA A 39 1.96 -9.84 -3.68
C ALA A 39 0.62 -10.58 -3.48
N ASP A 40 -0.51 -9.86 -3.49
CA ASP A 40 -1.84 -10.48 -3.41
C ASP A 40 -2.13 -11.35 -4.64
N LEU A 41 -1.80 -10.88 -5.84
CA LEU A 41 -1.97 -11.64 -7.08
C LEU A 41 -1.13 -12.92 -7.11
N ARG A 42 0.02 -12.94 -6.42
CA ARG A 42 0.87 -14.12 -6.25
C ARG A 42 0.44 -15.04 -5.10
N GLY A 43 -0.65 -14.73 -4.40
CA GLY A 43 -1.11 -15.51 -3.24
C GLY A 43 -0.26 -15.29 -1.96
N MET A 44 0.65 -14.31 -1.97
CA MET A 44 1.49 -13.95 -0.82
C MET A 44 0.75 -12.95 0.08
N HIS A 45 -0.46 -13.29 0.52
CA HIS A 45 -1.38 -12.38 1.20
C HIS A 45 -0.78 -11.69 2.44
N GLY A 46 0.17 -12.33 3.13
CA GLY A 46 0.92 -11.73 4.25
C GLY A 46 1.79 -10.52 3.86
N HIS A 47 2.01 -10.28 2.58
CA HIS A 47 2.77 -9.17 2.01
C HIS A 47 1.93 -8.22 1.15
N GLY A 48 0.64 -8.51 0.94
CA GLY A 48 -0.26 -7.71 0.11
C GLY A 48 -0.95 -6.59 0.86
N ILE A 49 -2.18 -6.25 0.46
CA ILE A 49 -2.98 -5.15 1.04
C ILE A 49 -3.22 -5.32 2.54
N PHE A 50 -3.12 -6.55 3.07
CA PHE A 50 -3.12 -6.84 4.51
C PHE A 50 -2.08 -6.00 5.28
N ARG A 51 -0.99 -5.59 4.64
CA ARG A 51 0.07 -4.76 5.22
C ARG A 51 -0.25 -3.27 5.27
N LEU A 52 -1.31 -2.81 4.61
CA LEU A 52 -1.66 -1.38 4.58
C LEU A 52 -1.95 -0.82 5.98
N PRO A 53 -2.84 -1.39 6.82
CA PRO A 53 -3.09 -0.85 8.15
C PRO A 53 -1.84 -0.71 9.05
N PRO A 54 -0.95 -1.72 9.19
CA PRO A 54 0.25 -1.55 10.01
C PRO A 54 1.27 -0.59 9.38
N TYR A 55 1.28 -0.43 8.04
CA TYR A 55 2.08 0.63 7.40
C TYR A 55 1.55 2.00 7.79
N CYS A 56 0.23 2.22 7.71
CA CYS A 56 -0.40 3.48 8.11
C CYS A 56 -0.05 3.84 9.56
N GLN A 57 -0.27 2.91 10.50
CA GLN A 57 0.05 3.11 11.91
C GLN A 57 1.51 3.50 12.14
N ARG A 58 2.44 2.86 11.41
CA ARG A 58 3.87 3.12 11.55
C ARG A 58 4.30 4.45 10.91
N ILE A 59 3.65 4.85 9.81
CA ILE A 59 3.85 6.18 9.21
C ILE A 59 3.39 7.27 10.19
N GLU A 60 2.17 7.14 10.74
CA GLU A 60 1.61 8.08 11.71
C GLU A 60 2.48 8.20 12.98
N ALA A 61 3.09 7.09 13.40
CA ALA A 61 4.03 7.07 14.52
C ALA A 61 5.44 7.63 14.18
N GLY A 62 5.67 8.15 12.96
CA GLY A 62 6.98 8.65 12.53
C GLY A 62 8.03 7.56 12.30
N GLY A 63 7.62 6.30 12.18
CA GLY A 63 8.50 5.14 12.08
C GLY A 63 9.14 4.91 10.70
N TYR A 64 8.89 5.80 9.73
CA TYR A 64 9.48 5.78 8.39
C TYR A 64 9.96 7.18 7.99
N ASN A 65 11.09 7.24 7.29
CA ASN A 65 11.47 8.43 6.54
C ASN A 65 10.69 8.45 5.21
N LEU A 66 9.75 9.37 5.06
CA LEU A 66 8.90 9.46 3.85
C LEU A 66 9.60 10.16 2.67
N ARG A 67 10.73 10.81 2.93
CA ARG A 67 11.56 11.52 1.94
C ARG A 67 13.03 11.13 2.13
N PRO A 68 13.37 9.85 1.93
CA PRO A 68 14.74 9.40 2.05
C PRO A 68 15.59 9.93 0.89
N ASP A 69 16.87 10.15 1.17
CA ASP A 69 17.91 10.45 0.19
C ASP A 69 18.80 9.19 0.10
N ILE A 70 18.64 8.42 -0.99
CA ILE A 70 19.21 7.07 -1.18
C ILE A 70 20.03 7.05 -2.46
#